data_AF-A0A940TXU2-F1
#
_entry.id   AF-A0A940TXU2-F1
#
_cell.length_a   1.000
_cell.length_b   1.000
_cell.length_c   1.000
_cell.angle_alpha   90.00
_cell.angle_beta   90.00
_cell.angle_gamma   90.00
#
_symmetry.space_group_name_H-M   'P 1'
#
loop_
_entity.id
_entity.type
_entity.pdbx_description
1 polymer ?
#
loop_
_entity_poly.entity_id
_entity_poly.type
_entity_poly.pdbx_seq_one_letter_code
_entity_poly.pdbx_strand_id
1 'polypeptide(L)'
;ECGYPLLKLKLDANDPETSVAAIRKETSARLREDANAGWTMPQANEVIPRLTQYDIEFVEQPLPPGDVDAFRSLHDQLRQMGVAMPIFADESVKTARDVAVYAGAIDGIVVKVMKAGGLREALRAIHTARAHGMKVMLSCMVESSLGVTAAAHLASLCDYLQGRKI
;
A
#
# COMPACT_ATOMS: atom_id res chain seq x y z
N GLU A 1 -16.88 -13.09 13.30
CA GLU A 1 -16.68 -11.78 12.66
C GLU A 1 -16.03 -10.80 13.64
N CYS A 2 -14.88 -10.20 13.31
CA CYS A 2 -14.22 -9.22 14.18
C CYS A 2 -14.85 -7.81 14.12
N GLY A 3 -15.94 -7.59 13.37
CA GLY A 3 -16.67 -6.31 13.33
C GLY A 3 -15.95 -5.12 12.68
N TYR A 4 -14.73 -5.29 12.16
CA TYR A 4 -14.01 -4.21 11.47
C TYR A 4 -14.36 -4.18 9.98
N PRO A 5 -14.67 -2.99 9.42
CA PRO A 5 -15.06 -2.85 8.02
C PRO A 5 -13.88 -2.94 7.03
N LEU A 6 -12.64 -3.04 7.54
CA LEU A 6 -11.41 -3.05 6.75
C LEU A 6 -10.34 -3.89 7.46
N LEU A 7 -9.79 -4.87 6.74
CA LEU A 7 -8.71 -5.73 7.20
C LEU A 7 -7.49 -5.55 6.29
N LYS A 8 -6.31 -5.50 6.90
CA LYS A 8 -5.03 -5.47 6.21
C LYS A 8 -4.37 -6.83 6.39
N LEU A 9 -4.08 -7.47 5.28
CA LEU A 9 -3.50 -8.80 5.17
C LEU A 9 -1.98 -8.73 5.04
N LYS A 10 -1.35 -9.84 5.38
CA LYS A 10 0.04 -10.16 5.07
C LYS A 10 0.10 -11.60 4.58
N LEU A 11 0.24 -11.79 3.29
CA LEU A 11 0.17 -13.10 2.67
C LEU A 11 1.57 -13.69 2.45
N ASP A 12 1.66 -15.01 2.57
CA ASP A 12 2.82 -15.77 2.09
C ASP A 12 2.77 -15.82 0.56
N ALA A 13 3.85 -15.44 -0.10
CA ALA A 13 3.97 -15.48 -1.55
C ALA A 13 3.85 -16.89 -2.15
N ASN A 14 4.15 -17.93 -1.35
CA ASN A 14 4.12 -19.32 -1.82
C ASN A 14 2.70 -19.89 -1.92
N ASP A 15 1.79 -19.42 -1.05
CA ASP A 15 0.39 -19.86 -1.04
C ASP A 15 -0.57 -18.72 -0.60
N PRO A 16 -0.63 -17.62 -1.36
CA PRO A 16 -1.43 -16.46 -0.98
C PRO A 16 -2.93 -16.75 -1.07
N GLU A 17 -3.32 -17.64 -1.97
CA GLU A 17 -4.73 -17.95 -2.26
C GLU A 17 -5.41 -18.71 -1.11
N THR A 18 -4.74 -19.68 -0.51
CA THR A 18 -5.33 -20.43 0.62
C THR A 18 -5.72 -19.48 1.76
N SER A 19 -4.84 -18.55 2.13
CA SER A 19 -5.10 -17.59 3.20
C SER A 19 -6.19 -16.59 2.84
N VAL A 20 -6.12 -15.94 1.67
CA VAL A 20 -7.13 -14.94 1.30
C VAL A 20 -8.50 -15.59 1.05
N ALA A 21 -8.57 -16.79 0.48
CA ALA A 21 -9.82 -17.51 0.27
C ALA A 21 -10.46 -17.92 1.60
N ALA A 22 -9.65 -18.37 2.57
CA ALA A 22 -10.14 -18.67 3.92
C ALA A 22 -10.68 -17.41 4.61
N ILE A 23 -9.98 -16.28 4.53
CA ILE A 23 -10.43 -15.02 5.12
C ILE A 23 -11.72 -14.54 4.44
N ARG A 24 -11.76 -14.56 3.11
CA ARG A 24 -12.91 -14.06 2.33
C ARG A 24 -14.19 -14.86 2.57
N LYS A 25 -14.10 -16.16 2.92
CA LYS A 25 -15.25 -16.97 3.34
C LYS A 25 -15.89 -16.48 4.64
N GLU A 26 -15.11 -15.85 5.51
CA GLU A 26 -15.53 -15.43 6.85
C GLU A 26 -15.88 -13.93 6.94
N THR A 27 -15.62 -13.13 5.88
CA THR A 27 -15.88 -11.69 5.91
C THR A 27 -16.04 -11.04 4.54
N SER A 28 -16.99 -10.11 4.47
CA SER A 28 -17.16 -9.15 3.37
C SER A 28 -16.42 -7.83 3.58
N ALA A 29 -15.62 -7.70 4.66
CA ALA A 29 -14.81 -6.52 4.91
C ALA A 29 -13.90 -6.20 3.71
N ARG A 30 -13.58 -4.92 3.53
CA ARG A 30 -12.58 -4.52 2.53
C ARG A 30 -11.23 -5.11 2.90
N LEU A 31 -10.50 -5.60 1.90
CA LEU A 31 -9.19 -6.22 2.10
C LEU A 31 -8.11 -5.41 1.39
N ARG A 32 -6.94 -5.32 2.01
CA ARG A 32 -5.72 -4.73 1.45
C ARG A 32 -4.57 -5.64 1.76
N GLU A 33 -3.67 -5.84 0.81
CA GLU A 33 -2.49 -6.66 1.02
C GLU A 33 -1.26 -5.81 1.27
N ASP A 34 -0.41 -6.21 2.20
CA ASP A 34 0.90 -5.63 2.44
C ASP A 34 1.98 -6.71 2.50
N ALA A 35 2.77 -6.74 1.44
CA ALA A 35 3.85 -7.69 1.26
C ALA A 35 5.10 -7.30 2.06
N ASN A 36 5.16 -6.10 2.64
CA ASN A 36 6.29 -5.56 3.39
C ASN A 36 7.65 -5.78 2.71
N ALA A 37 7.74 -5.47 1.42
CA ALA A 37 8.94 -5.66 0.60
C ALA A 37 9.42 -7.12 0.51
N GLY A 38 8.54 -8.09 0.80
CA GLY A 38 8.88 -9.49 0.93
C GLY A 38 8.86 -10.30 -0.38
N TRP A 39 8.31 -9.76 -1.47
CA TRP A 39 8.21 -10.49 -2.72
C TRP A 39 9.34 -10.16 -3.67
N THR A 40 9.80 -11.17 -4.40
CA THR A 40 10.65 -10.99 -5.58
C THR A 40 9.82 -10.56 -6.79
N MET A 41 10.47 -10.04 -7.84
CA MET A 41 9.79 -9.67 -9.09
C MET A 41 8.97 -10.82 -9.71
N PRO A 42 9.50 -12.06 -9.81
CA PRO A 42 8.69 -13.18 -10.31
C PRO A 42 7.48 -13.48 -9.42
N GLN A 43 7.66 -13.49 -8.10
CA GLN A 43 6.56 -13.71 -7.15
C GLN A 43 5.49 -12.64 -7.28
N ALA A 44 5.85 -11.36 -7.33
CA ALA A 44 4.88 -10.26 -7.48
C ALA A 44 4.07 -10.39 -8.77
N ASN A 45 4.71 -10.72 -9.90
CA ASN A 45 4.03 -10.95 -11.17
C ASN A 45 3.11 -12.18 -11.19
N GLU A 46 3.37 -13.17 -10.34
CA GLU A 46 2.49 -14.35 -10.22
C GLU A 46 1.34 -14.10 -9.23
N VAL A 47 1.65 -13.54 -8.07
CA VAL A 47 0.72 -13.41 -6.95
C VAL A 47 -0.33 -12.33 -7.23
N ILE A 48 0.08 -11.13 -7.70
CA ILE A 48 -0.83 -9.99 -7.86
C ILE A 48 -2.01 -10.30 -8.80
N PRO A 49 -1.81 -10.93 -9.98
CA PRO A 49 -2.94 -11.34 -10.82
C PRO A 49 -3.88 -12.33 -10.15
N ARG A 50 -3.36 -13.28 -9.35
CA ARG A 50 -4.20 -14.25 -8.63
C ARG A 50 -5.06 -13.59 -7.56
N LEU A 51 -4.57 -12.49 -6.97
CA LEU A 51 -5.29 -11.73 -5.94
C LEU A 51 -6.49 -10.95 -6.47
N THR A 52 -6.59 -10.69 -7.78
CA THR A 52 -7.66 -9.82 -8.34
C THR A 52 -9.07 -10.40 -8.17
N GLN A 53 -9.20 -11.72 -8.03
CA GLN A 53 -10.50 -12.39 -7.85
C GLN A 53 -11.07 -12.23 -6.43
N TYR A 54 -10.28 -11.76 -5.46
CA TYR A 54 -10.66 -11.71 -4.04
C TYR A 54 -11.09 -10.32 -3.54
N ASP A 55 -11.32 -9.36 -4.44
CA ASP A 55 -11.74 -7.99 -4.12
C ASP A 55 -10.78 -7.31 -3.11
N ILE A 56 -9.49 -7.37 -3.41
CA ILE A 56 -8.44 -6.65 -2.68
C ILE A 56 -8.32 -5.25 -3.29
N GLU A 57 -8.38 -4.20 -2.46
CA GLU A 57 -8.38 -2.80 -2.92
C GLU A 57 -7.04 -2.39 -3.55
N PHE A 58 -5.92 -2.89 -3.02
CA PHE A 58 -4.56 -2.65 -3.53
C PHE A 58 -3.53 -3.56 -2.85
N VAL A 59 -2.32 -3.55 -3.40
CA VAL A 59 -1.12 -4.20 -2.85
C VAL A 59 -0.10 -3.14 -2.42
N GLU A 60 0.31 -3.19 -1.16
CA GLU A 60 1.30 -2.33 -0.53
C GLU A 60 2.68 -3.00 -0.53
N GLN A 61 3.69 -2.25 -0.96
CA GLN A 61 5.11 -2.58 -1.01
C GLN A 61 5.40 -4.05 -1.42
N PRO A 62 5.09 -4.47 -2.67
CA PRO A 62 5.41 -5.82 -3.13
C PRO A 62 6.93 -6.10 -3.10
N LEU A 63 7.74 -5.16 -3.59
CA LEU A 63 9.17 -5.36 -3.83
C LEU A 63 10.05 -4.65 -2.79
N PRO A 64 11.32 -5.07 -2.61
CA PRO A 64 12.32 -4.36 -1.84
C PRO A 64 12.47 -2.88 -2.25
N PRO A 65 12.72 -1.97 -1.31
CA PRO A 65 12.92 -0.57 -1.63
C PRO A 65 14.27 -0.31 -2.31
N GLY A 66 14.34 0.77 -3.08
CA GLY A 66 15.59 1.28 -3.65
C GLY A 66 15.75 1.08 -5.16
N ASP A 67 14.78 0.43 -5.81
CA ASP A 67 14.78 0.22 -7.26
C ASP A 67 13.45 0.68 -7.88
N VAL A 68 13.42 1.93 -8.36
CA VAL A 68 12.24 2.50 -9.01
C VAL A 68 11.93 1.84 -10.36
N ASP A 69 12.97 1.35 -11.05
CA ASP A 69 12.81 0.73 -12.37
C ASP A 69 12.18 -0.66 -12.23
N ALA A 70 12.46 -1.37 -11.13
CA ALA A 70 11.73 -2.58 -10.76
C ALA A 70 10.24 -2.28 -10.54
N PHE A 71 9.89 -1.25 -9.76
CA PHE A 71 8.48 -0.87 -9.57
C PHE A 71 7.79 -0.51 -10.88
N ARG A 72 8.45 0.27 -11.75
CA ARG A 72 7.91 0.61 -13.08
C ARG A 72 7.70 -0.63 -13.94
N SER A 73 8.68 -1.53 -13.96
CA SER A 73 8.60 -2.78 -14.71
C SER A 73 7.45 -3.66 -14.24
N LEU A 74 7.27 -3.80 -12.92
CA LEU A 74 6.13 -4.53 -12.35
C LEU A 74 4.80 -3.88 -12.75
N HIS A 75 4.69 -2.55 -12.62
CA HIS A 75 3.49 -1.81 -12.98
C HIS A 75 3.12 -2.02 -14.46
N ASP A 76 4.09 -1.82 -15.36
CA ASP A 76 3.90 -2.00 -16.80
C ASP A 76 3.51 -3.44 -17.16
N GLN A 77 4.17 -4.44 -16.57
CA GLN A 77 3.87 -5.86 -16.79
C GLN A 77 2.44 -6.20 -16.36
N LEU A 78 2.00 -5.74 -15.19
CA LEU A 78 0.62 -5.96 -14.73
C LEU A 78 -0.38 -5.30 -15.68
N ARG A 79 -0.14 -4.08 -16.15
CA ARG A 79 -1.03 -3.40 -17.10
C ARG A 79 -1.08 -4.11 -18.46
N GLN A 80 0.05 -4.63 -18.95
CA GLN A 80 0.10 -5.43 -20.17
C GLN A 80 -0.72 -6.73 -20.05
N MET A 81 -0.77 -7.32 -18.85
CA MET A 81 -1.61 -8.49 -18.54
C MET A 81 -3.10 -8.14 -18.34
N GLY A 82 -3.48 -6.87 -18.43
CA GLY A 82 -4.85 -6.41 -18.14
C GLY A 82 -5.18 -6.36 -16.63
N VAL A 83 -4.17 -6.45 -15.76
CA VAL A 83 -4.33 -6.40 -14.31
C VAL A 83 -4.26 -4.95 -13.83
N ALA A 84 -5.40 -4.45 -13.34
CA ALA A 84 -5.55 -3.07 -12.85
C ALA A 84 -5.34 -2.92 -11.33
N MET A 85 -4.82 -3.94 -10.64
CA MET A 85 -4.53 -3.87 -9.19
C MET A 85 -3.62 -2.66 -8.90
N PRO A 86 -4.02 -1.74 -8.00
CA PRO A 86 -3.18 -0.60 -7.64
C PRO A 86 -1.99 -1.02 -6.79
N ILE A 87 -0.82 -0.43 -7.06
CA ILE A 87 0.42 -0.65 -6.30
C ILE A 87 0.72 0.58 -5.46
N PHE A 88 0.86 0.36 -4.14
CA PHE A 88 1.21 1.40 -3.17
C PHE A 88 2.64 1.22 -2.65
N ALA A 89 3.39 2.31 -2.54
CA ALA A 89 4.72 2.29 -1.93
C ALA A 89 4.69 2.74 -0.46
N ASP A 90 5.27 1.94 0.44
CA ASP A 90 5.52 2.28 1.84
C ASP A 90 7.02 2.47 2.08
N GLU A 91 7.80 1.40 2.24
CA GLU A 91 9.24 1.45 2.55
C GLU A 91 10.06 2.23 1.51
N SER A 92 9.60 2.24 0.24
CA SER A 92 10.25 2.95 -0.88
C SER A 92 10.06 4.46 -0.87
N VAL A 93 9.00 4.97 -0.26
CA VAL A 93 8.64 6.40 -0.28
C VAL A 93 8.55 6.93 1.14
N LYS A 94 9.47 7.81 1.53
CA LYS A 94 9.52 8.37 2.89
C LYS A 94 9.17 9.84 2.91
N THR A 95 9.60 10.59 1.91
CA THR A 95 9.51 12.04 1.80
C THR A 95 8.91 12.47 0.46
N ALA A 96 8.58 13.75 0.32
CA ALA A 96 8.08 14.31 -0.94
C ALA A 96 9.07 14.15 -2.11
N ARG A 97 10.38 14.10 -1.82
CA ARG A 97 11.39 13.84 -2.84
C ARG A 97 11.21 12.43 -3.44
N ASP A 98 10.99 11.44 -2.59
CA ASP A 98 10.82 10.04 -3.03
C ASP A 98 9.54 9.90 -3.85
N VAL A 99 8.47 10.61 -3.46
CA VAL A 99 7.21 10.65 -4.23
C VAL A 99 7.47 11.05 -5.68
N ALA A 100 8.25 12.11 -5.91
CA ALA A 100 8.57 12.57 -7.26
C ALA A 100 9.42 11.55 -8.05
N VAL A 101 10.29 10.80 -7.37
CA VAL A 101 11.11 9.75 -8.00
C VAL A 101 10.25 8.58 -8.47
N TYR A 102 9.28 8.14 -7.65
CA TYR A 102 8.40 6.99 -7.97
C TYR A 102 7.16 7.36 -8.79
N ALA A 103 6.95 8.64 -9.11
CA ALA A 103 5.81 9.07 -9.92
C ALA A 103 5.77 8.32 -11.27
N GLY A 104 4.60 7.76 -11.59
CA GLY A 104 4.38 6.95 -12.80
C GLY A 104 4.87 5.50 -12.70
N ALA A 105 5.55 5.10 -11.61
CA ALA A 105 5.92 3.70 -11.36
C ALA A 105 4.98 3.00 -10.35
N ILE A 106 4.15 3.78 -9.64
CA ILE A 106 3.20 3.32 -8.63
C ILE A 106 1.91 4.13 -8.72
N ASP A 107 0.82 3.59 -8.18
CA ASP A 107 -0.51 4.22 -8.21
C ASP A 107 -0.78 5.05 -6.95
N GLY A 108 -0.09 4.74 -5.84
CA GLY A 108 -0.28 5.44 -4.57
C GLY A 108 0.89 5.34 -3.60
N ILE A 109 0.83 6.15 -2.54
CA ILE A 109 1.83 6.17 -1.48
C ILE A 109 1.22 5.91 -0.10
N VAL A 110 2.00 5.33 0.79
CA VAL A 110 1.68 5.21 2.22
C VAL A 110 2.45 6.28 2.99
N VAL A 111 1.74 7.24 3.55
CA VAL A 111 2.30 8.32 4.37
C VAL A 111 2.22 7.92 5.84
N LYS A 112 3.37 7.95 6.51
CA LYS A 112 3.50 7.79 7.96
C LYS A 112 4.28 8.98 8.49
N VAL A 113 3.75 9.67 9.50
CA VAL A 113 4.39 10.89 10.06
C VAL A 113 5.81 10.61 10.54
N MET A 114 6.02 9.47 11.21
CA MET A 114 7.34 9.06 11.71
C MET A 114 8.34 8.75 10.58
N LYS A 115 7.85 8.22 9.45
CA LYS A 115 8.69 7.92 8.28
C LYS A 115 9.10 9.18 7.53
N ALA A 116 8.20 10.16 7.48
CA ALA A 116 8.45 11.46 6.86
C ALA A 116 9.31 12.40 7.72
N GLY A 117 9.54 12.07 9.00
CA GLY A 117 10.25 12.94 9.93
C GLY A 117 9.43 14.12 10.44
N GLY A 118 8.09 14.03 10.40
CA GLY A 118 7.18 15.01 10.99
C GLY A 118 6.02 15.45 10.09
N LEU A 119 5.07 16.19 10.67
CA LEU A 119 3.83 16.61 10.00
C LEU A 119 4.07 17.48 8.77
N ARG A 120 5.08 18.36 8.82
CA ARG A 120 5.39 19.27 7.71
C ARG A 120 5.80 18.51 6.46
N GLU A 121 6.67 17.51 6.60
CA GLU A 121 7.13 16.72 5.47
C GLU A 121 6.07 15.71 5.01
N ALA A 122 5.30 15.14 5.95
CA ALA A 122 4.14 14.31 5.60
C ALA A 122 3.14 15.09 4.73
N LEU A 123 2.80 16.33 5.11
CA LEU A 123 1.92 17.21 4.33
C LEU A 123 2.50 17.53 2.94
N ARG A 124 3.83 17.76 2.84
CA ARG A 124 4.49 17.94 1.55
C ARG A 124 4.37 16.69 0.68
N ALA A 125 4.64 15.51 1.24
CA ALA A 125 4.53 14.25 0.51
C ALA A 125 3.11 14.00 -0.01
N ILE A 126 2.08 14.28 0.81
CA ILE A 126 0.67 14.19 0.41
C ILE A 126 0.39 15.10 -0.80
N HIS A 127 0.77 16.38 -0.71
CA HIS A 127 0.52 17.32 -1.82
C HIS A 127 1.31 16.96 -3.08
N THR A 128 2.55 16.52 -2.95
CA THR A 128 3.36 16.05 -4.09
C THR A 128 2.71 14.84 -4.75
N ALA A 129 2.18 13.89 -3.98
CA ALA A 129 1.51 12.72 -4.54
C ALA A 129 0.25 13.11 -5.32
N ARG A 130 -0.55 14.01 -4.75
CA ARG A 130 -1.74 14.57 -5.41
C ARG A 130 -1.39 15.28 -6.71
N ALA A 131 -0.31 16.06 -6.73
CA ALA A 131 0.14 16.76 -7.93
C ALA A 131 0.54 15.80 -9.07
N HIS A 132 0.99 14.58 -8.73
CA HIS A 132 1.28 13.51 -9.68
C HIS A 132 0.07 12.59 -9.97
N GLY A 133 -1.13 12.92 -9.48
CA GLY A 133 -2.32 12.10 -9.67
C GLY A 133 -2.35 10.80 -8.86
N MET A 134 -1.41 10.62 -7.94
CA MET A 134 -1.33 9.43 -7.10
C MET A 134 -2.35 9.47 -5.95
N LYS A 135 -2.74 8.27 -5.51
CA LYS A 135 -3.55 8.06 -4.32
C LYS A 135 -2.70 8.08 -3.05
N VAL A 136 -3.32 8.39 -1.92
CA VAL A 136 -2.63 8.55 -0.64
C VAL A 136 -3.34 7.74 0.43
N MET A 137 -2.58 6.86 1.07
CA MET A 137 -2.98 6.18 2.30
C MET A 137 -2.25 6.79 3.50
N LEU A 138 -2.99 7.17 4.53
CA LEU A 138 -2.42 7.56 5.82
C LEU A 138 -2.31 6.33 6.73
N SER A 139 -1.12 6.12 7.29
CA SER A 139 -0.83 5.04 8.22
C SER A 139 0.05 5.53 9.38
N CYS A 140 0.30 4.65 10.34
CA CYS A 140 1.14 4.89 11.50
C CYS A 140 2.07 3.68 11.74
N MET A 141 3.11 3.90 12.54
CA MET A 141 3.84 2.80 13.17
C MET A 141 3.03 2.28 14.38
N VAL A 142 3.60 1.32 15.13
CA VAL A 142 3.05 0.99 16.46
C VAL A 142 3.31 2.18 17.37
N GLU A 143 2.31 3.02 17.55
CA GLU A 143 2.38 4.32 18.19
C GLU A 143 1.29 4.48 19.26
N SER A 144 1.53 5.35 20.24
CA SER A 144 0.49 5.77 21.18
C SER A 144 -0.51 6.71 20.49
N SER A 145 -1.62 7.00 21.18
CA SER A 145 -2.62 7.95 20.69
C SER A 145 -2.03 9.32 20.36
N LEU A 146 -0.91 9.72 20.97
CA LEU A 146 -0.25 10.99 20.63
C LEU A 146 0.19 11.04 19.15
N GLY A 147 0.89 10.00 18.67
CA GLY A 147 1.33 9.92 17.27
C GLY A 147 0.16 9.75 16.31
N VAL A 148 -0.79 8.88 16.67
CA VAL A 148 -2.00 8.64 15.87
C VAL A 148 -2.86 9.89 15.73
N THR A 149 -3.08 10.65 16.81
CA THR A 149 -3.83 11.90 16.77
C THR A 149 -3.11 12.96 15.94
N ALA A 150 -1.78 13.06 16.03
CA ALA A 150 -1.03 13.97 15.17
C ALA A 150 -1.23 13.62 13.68
N ALA A 151 -1.10 12.34 13.30
CA ALA A 151 -1.37 11.88 11.94
C ALA A 151 -2.82 12.15 11.50
N ALA A 152 -3.80 11.95 12.39
CA ALA A 152 -5.22 12.13 12.08
C ALA A 152 -5.60 13.54 11.61
N HIS A 153 -4.82 14.57 11.94
CA HIS A 153 -5.01 15.92 11.40
C HIS A 153 -4.79 16.00 9.87
N LEU A 154 -4.11 15.01 9.28
CA LEU A 154 -3.89 14.89 7.83
C LEU A 154 -4.92 13.98 7.14
N ALA A 155 -5.83 13.36 7.89
CA ALA A 155 -6.72 12.30 7.39
C ALA A 155 -7.62 12.77 6.24
N SER A 156 -8.15 13.99 6.32
CA SER A 156 -9.04 14.57 5.30
C SER A 156 -8.37 14.80 3.94
N LEU A 157 -7.03 14.73 3.87
CA LEU A 157 -6.27 14.89 2.63
C LEU A 157 -5.98 13.55 1.93
N CYS A 158 -6.31 12.43 2.57
CA CYS A 158 -5.95 11.08 2.15
C CYS A 158 -7.18 10.32 1.60
N ASP A 159 -6.98 9.40 0.65
CA ASP A 159 -8.07 8.55 0.13
C ASP A 159 -8.33 7.37 1.08
N TYR A 160 -7.28 6.88 1.74
CA TYR A 160 -7.32 5.67 2.55
C TYR A 160 -6.73 5.91 3.94
N LEU A 161 -7.30 5.22 4.92
CA LEU A 161 -6.78 5.12 6.29
C LEU A 161 -6.39 3.68 6.60
N GLN A 162 -5.37 3.48 7.43
CA GLN A 162 -4.91 2.17 7.89
C GLN A 162 -6.05 1.32 8.50
N GLY A 163 -6.19 0.08 8.03
CA GLY A 163 -7.12 -0.92 8.57
C GLY A 163 -6.52 -1.76 9.70
N ARG A 164 -7.34 -2.64 10.30
CA ARG A 164 -6.87 -3.59 11.31
C ARG A 164 -5.97 -4.63 10.63
N LYS A 165 -4.73 -4.75 11.09
CA LYS A 165 -3.82 -5.82 10.65
C LYS A 165 -4.27 -7.14 11.24
N ILE A 166 -4.33 -8.19 10.41
CA ILE A 166 -4.63 -9.56 10.81
C ILE A 166 -3.57 -10.52 10.26
#